data_AF-A0A2U2SJ96-F1
#
_entry.id   AF-A0A2U2SJ96-F1
#
_cell.length_a   1.000
_cell.length_b   1.000
_cell.length_c   1.000
_cell.angle_alpha   90.00
_cell.angle_beta   90.00
_cell.angle_gamma   90.00
#
_symmetry.space_group_name_H-M   'P 1'
#
loop_
_entity.id
_entity.type
_entity.pdbx_description
1 polymer ?
#
loop_
_entity_poly.entity_id
_entity_poly.type
_entity_poly.pdbx_seq_one_letter_code
_entity_poly.pdbx_strand_id
1 'polypeptide(L)'
;MTTLIAVYNSEGCMGRCDARCYEAHEPDCDCICGGRNHGAGLQQAIENTRALAESWIEEYNLAHHLVGVSWTIPARKPVQLALL
;
A
#
# COMPACT_ATOMS: atom_id res chain seq x y z
N MET A 1 6.46 -16.47 0.24
CA MET A 1 5.81 -15.42 1.04
C MET A 1 5.81 -14.15 0.21
N THR A 2 4.64 -13.63 -0.15
CA THR A 2 4.53 -12.42 -0.98
C THR A 2 4.38 -11.22 -0.07
N THR A 3 5.36 -10.31 -0.11
CA THR A 3 5.25 -9.01 0.55
C THR A 3 4.43 -8.08 -0.33
N LEU A 4 3.37 -7.49 0.22
CA LEU A 4 2.57 -6.48 -0.47
C LEU A 4 3.18 -5.09 -0.32
N ILE A 5 3.61 -4.76 0.90
CA ILE A 5 4.24 -3.49 1.21
C ILE A 5 5.28 -3.66 2.32
N ALA A 6 6.38 -2.92 2.20
CA ALA A 6 7.40 -2.79 3.23
C ALA A 6 7.93 -1.36 3.23
N VAL A 7 8.09 -0.77 4.41
CA VAL A 7 8.63 0.58 4.60
C VAL A 7 10.01 0.47 5.20
N TYR A 8 10.95 1.21 4.63
CA TYR A 8 12.34 1.25 5.07
C TYR A 8 12.75 2.69 5.39
N ASN A 9 13.60 2.85 6.40
CA ASN A 9 14.33 4.08 6.65
C ASN A 9 15.85 3.78 6.63
N SER A 10 16.68 4.75 7.04
CA SER A 10 18.13 4.58 7.12
C SER A 10 18.59 3.51 8.13
N GLU A 11 17.73 3.10 9.07
CA GLU A 11 18.01 2.10 10.09
C GLU A 11 17.54 0.70 9.70
N GLY A 12 16.72 0.57 8.65
CA GLY A 12 16.27 -0.70 8.11
C GLY A 12 14.76 -0.77 7.87
N CYS A 13 14.20 -1.98 7.96
CA CYS A 13 12.77 -2.23 7.74
C CYS A 13 11.97 -1.76 8.97
N MET A 14 11.12 -0.77 8.77
CA MET A 14 10.24 -0.23 9.80
C MET A 14 8.97 -1.06 9.99
N GLY A 15 8.55 -1.77 8.94
CA GLY A 15 7.36 -2.60 8.99
C GLY A 15 7.01 -3.12 7.62
N ARG A 16 6.25 -4.22 7.58
CA ARG A 16 5.78 -4.84 6.34
C ARG A 16 4.39 -5.42 6.49
N CYS A 17 3.73 -5.64 5.37
CA CYS A 17 2.50 -6.42 5.26
C CYS A 17 2.76 -7.55 4.26
N ASP A 18 2.48 -8.78 4.68
CA ASP A 18 2.64 -10.00 3.89
C ASP A 18 1.48 -10.98 4.17
N ALA A 19 1.63 -12.23 3.72
CA ALA A 19 0.65 -13.30 3.88
C ALA A 19 0.13 -13.47 5.31
N ARG A 20 0.97 -13.23 6.32
CA ARG A 20 0.54 -13.34 7.71
C ARG A 20 -0.60 -12.38 8.05
N CYS A 21 -0.63 -11.20 7.42
CA CYS A 21 -1.68 -10.21 7.65
C CYS A 21 -2.89 -10.47 6.76
N TYR A 22 -2.69 -10.63 5.44
CA TYR A 22 -3.85 -10.75 4.55
C TYR A 22 -4.57 -12.11 4.64
N GLU A 23 -3.96 -13.10 5.28
CA GLU A 23 -4.57 -14.40 5.61
C GLU A 23 -4.91 -14.51 7.11
N ALA A 24 -4.75 -13.44 7.89
CA ALA A 24 -4.99 -13.43 9.33
C ALA A 24 -6.45 -13.69 9.71
N HIS A 25 -6.65 -14.29 10.88
CA HIS A 25 -7.97 -14.57 11.46
C HIS A 25 -8.09 -14.06 12.92
N GLU A 26 -6.97 -13.70 13.53
CA GLU A 26 -6.85 -13.07 14.84
C GLU A 26 -7.43 -11.64 14.83
N PRO A 27 -7.80 -11.07 16.00
CA PRO A 27 -8.45 -9.75 16.04
C PRO A 27 -7.48 -8.57 15.79
N ASP A 28 -6.18 -8.74 16.04
CA ASP A 28 -5.23 -7.63 16.09
C ASP A 28 -4.34 -7.59 14.86
N CYS A 29 -4.02 -6.37 14.41
CA CYS A 29 -3.08 -6.11 13.32
C CYS A 29 -2.07 -5.03 13.73
N ASP A 30 -0.78 -5.37 13.70
CA ASP A 30 0.34 -4.47 13.98
C ASP A 30 1.17 -4.14 12.71
N CYS A 31 0.70 -4.58 11.54
CA CYS A 31 1.40 -4.38 10.27
C CYS A 31 1.34 -2.93 9.78
N ILE A 32 2.30 -2.58 8.92
CA ILE A 32 2.41 -1.22 8.33
C ILE A 32 1.18 -0.79 7.51
N CYS A 33 0.30 -1.73 7.14
CA CYS A 33 -0.95 -1.43 6.45
C CYS A 33 -2.04 -0.84 7.38
N GLY A 34 -1.80 -0.75 8.69
CA GLY A 34 -2.75 -0.19 9.66
C GLY A 34 -4.08 -0.97 9.71
N GLY A 35 -4.02 -2.30 9.60
CA GLY A 35 -5.22 -3.16 9.57
C GLY A 35 -5.92 -3.27 8.21
N ARG A 36 -5.58 -2.44 7.21
CA ARG A 36 -6.32 -2.37 5.94
C ARG A 36 -6.32 -3.68 5.13
N ASN A 37 -5.30 -4.52 5.29
CA ASN A 37 -5.21 -5.80 4.58
C ASN A 37 -5.60 -6.99 5.46
N HIS A 38 -5.85 -6.80 6.75
CA HIS A 38 -5.98 -7.86 7.74
C HIS A 38 -7.16 -8.79 7.44
N GLY A 39 -6.88 -10.07 7.20
CA GLY A 39 -7.90 -11.08 6.81
C GLY A 39 -8.62 -10.81 5.49
N ALA A 40 -8.16 -9.86 4.68
CA ALA A 40 -8.85 -9.45 3.45
C ALA A 40 -8.70 -10.47 2.30
N GLY A 41 -7.74 -11.38 2.39
CA GLY A 41 -7.31 -12.25 1.29
C GLY A 41 -6.45 -11.52 0.26
N LEU A 42 -5.66 -12.28 -0.50
CA LEU A 42 -4.62 -11.74 -1.39
C LEU A 42 -5.16 -10.74 -2.43
N GLN A 43 -6.26 -11.05 -3.12
CA GLN A 43 -6.76 -10.20 -4.20
C GLN A 43 -7.21 -8.82 -3.69
N GLN A 44 -8.00 -8.79 -2.62
CA GLN A 44 -8.42 -7.53 -2.01
C GLN A 44 -7.24 -6.76 -1.42
N ALA A 45 -6.29 -7.47 -0.80
CA ALA A 45 -5.10 -6.86 -0.22
C ALA A 45 -4.19 -6.20 -1.28
N ILE A 46 -4.11 -6.76 -2.50
CA ILE A 46 -3.43 -6.10 -3.63
C ILE A 46 -4.09 -4.75 -3.95
N GLU A 47 -5.43 -4.71 -4.04
CA GLU A 47 -6.13 -3.45 -4.36
C GLU A 47 -6.05 -2.43 -3.25
N ASN A 48 -6.18 -2.86 -2.01
CA ASN A 48 -6.00 -2.02 -0.84
C ASN A 48 -4.58 -1.43 -0.80
N THR A 49 -3.57 -2.21 -1.19
CA THR A 49 -2.17 -1.77 -1.22
C THR A 49 -1.91 -0.76 -2.34
N ARG A 50 -2.55 -0.92 -3.51
CA ARG A 50 -2.50 0.09 -4.60
C ARG A 50 -3.05 1.43 -4.14
N ALA A 51 -4.24 1.43 -3.55
CA ALA A 51 -4.87 2.63 -3.02
C ALA A 51 -4.07 3.27 -1.88
N LEU A 52 -3.43 2.45 -1.03
CA LEU A 52 -2.56 2.92 0.05
C LEU A 52 -1.31 3.62 -0.49
N ALA A 53 -0.68 3.08 -1.54
CA ALA A 53 0.48 3.71 -2.17
C ALA A 53 0.11 5.08 -2.78
N GLU A 54 -1.06 5.18 -3.41
CA GLU A 54 -1.57 6.44 -3.95
C GLU A 54 -1.83 7.47 -2.85
N SER A 55 -2.49 7.07 -1.75
CA SER A 55 -2.76 7.99 -0.64
C SER A 55 -1.48 8.48 0.04
N TRP A 56 -0.49 7.60 0.25
CA TRP A 56 0.78 8.02 0.84
C TRP A 56 1.56 9.02 -0.03
N ILE A 57 1.54 8.84 -1.34
CA ILE A 57 2.19 9.80 -2.26
C ILE A 57 1.46 11.14 -2.23
N GLU A 58 0.12 11.13 -2.21
CA GLU A 58 -0.68 12.35 -2.11
C GLU A 58 -0.43 13.10 -0.80
N GLU A 59 -0.50 12.39 0.33
CA GLU A 59 -0.20 12.93 1.66
C GLU A 59 1.21 13.52 1.73
N TYR A 60 2.20 12.81 1.17
CA TYR A 60 3.59 13.29 1.13
C TYR A 60 3.72 14.57 0.28
N ASN A 61 3.10 14.61 -0.91
CA ASN A 61 3.13 15.78 -1.76
C ASN A 61 2.51 17.00 -1.07
N LEU A 62 1.38 16.81 -0.37
CA LEU A 62 0.71 17.85 0.39
C LEU A 62 1.58 18.35 1.54
N ALA A 63 2.10 17.44 2.37
CA ALA A 63 2.92 17.78 3.53
C ALA A 63 4.22 18.51 3.16
N HIS A 64 4.75 18.26 1.96
CA HIS A 64 6.01 18.84 1.48
C HIS A 64 5.83 19.91 0.38
N HIS A 65 4.60 20.33 0.09
CA HIS A 65 4.29 21.35 -0.93
C HIS A 65 4.94 21.05 -2.29
N LEU A 66 4.96 19.77 -2.68
CA LEU A 66 5.56 19.34 -3.95
C LEU A 66 4.62 19.67 -5.11
N VAL A 67 5.02 20.61 -5.96
CA VAL A 67 4.24 21.05 -7.14
C VAL A 67 4.93 20.55 -8.40
N GLY A 68 4.15 19.98 -9.33
CA GLY A 68 4.65 19.56 -10.65
C GLY A 68 5.52 18.31 -10.64
N VAL A 69 5.58 17.57 -9.52
CA VAL A 69 6.27 16.28 -9.45
C VAL A 69 5.41 15.15 -10.03
N SER A 70 6.05 14.23 -10.74
CA SER A 70 5.40 13.02 -11.25
C SER A 70 5.99 11.80 -10.56
N TRP A 71 5.12 10.95 -10.04
CA TRP A 71 5.48 9.70 -9.38
C TRP A 71 5.10 8.53 -10.26
N THR A 72 6.00 7.55 -10.37
CA THR A 72 5.66 6.25 -10.95
C THR A 72 5.34 5.29 -9.83
N ILE A 73 4.12 4.76 -9.83
CA ILE A 73 3.69 3.69 -8.94
C ILE A 73 3.61 2.43 -9.80
N PRO A 74 4.59 1.51 -9.75
CA PRO A 74 4.61 0.33 -10.62
C PRO A 74 3.35 -0.53 -10.49
N ALA A 75 2.72 -0.52 -9.32
CA ALA A 75 1.50 -1.26 -9.04
C ALA A 75 0.22 -0.50 -9.41
N ARG A 76 0.25 0.74 -9.90
CA ARG A 76 -0.96 1.52 -10.23
C ARG A 76 -1.83 0.76 -11.24
N LYS A 77 -3.15 0.78 -11.05
CA LYS A 77 -4.06 0.21 -12.05
C LYS A 77 -3.92 0.98 -13.37
N PRO A 78 -3.85 0.30 -14.52
CA PRO A 78 -4.03 0.97 -15.80
C PRO A 78 -5.37 1.72 -15.77
N VAL A 79 -5.36 2.99 -16.15
CA VAL A 79 -6.62 3.71 -16.36
C VAL A 79 -7.32 2.99 -17.51
N GLN A 80 -8.43 2.32 -17.20
CA GLN A 80 -9.24 1.70 -18.23
C GLN A 80 -9.88 2.85 -18.99
N LEU A 81 -9.36 3.17 -20.18
CA LEU A 81 -10.05 4.09 -21.08
C LEU A 81 -11.42 3.47 -21.32
N ALA A 82 -12.47 4.11 -20.80
CA ALA A 82 -13.82 3.81 -21.18
C ALA A 82 -13.88 4.03 -22.70
N LEU A 83 -13.90 2.93 -23.45
CA LEU A 83 -14.30 2.96 -24.85
C LEU A 83 -15.77 3.39 -24.85
N LEU A 84 -15.99 4.67 -25.13
CA LEU A 84 -17.30 5.24 -25.45
C LEU A 84 -17.83 4.62 -26.75
#